data_AF-A0A8J2L4V6-F1
#
_entry.id   AF-A0A8J2L4V6-F1
#
_cell.length_a   1.000
_cell.length_b   1.000
_cell.length_c   1.000
_cell.angle_alpha   90.00
_cell.angle_beta   90.00
_cell.angle_gamma   90.00
#
_symmetry.space_group_name_H-M   'P 1'
#
loop_
_entity.id
_entity.type
_entity.pdbx_description
1 polymer ?
#
loop_
_entity_poly.entity_id
_entity_poly.type
_entity_poly.pdbx_seq_one_letter_code
_entity_poly.pdbx_strand_id
1 'polypeptide(L)'
;MYSNTQFLSRYVRIIGILIFCSAIHLIFLPLLLGVFLYRGLVAIFAKYLRPDLDSFVTGVDLSFLSNDPQESVSNIVTSWIVNGYVSENRIQEMYQERVLNLKDSAGNLVYKKLTQFWTPFLGFAFWKTDKSFCLSNHVRIYDYDDVNLPKPSDETSLKEVMAQLMTLPWKPSQSHWEVLLVSEHDWALGRDTHDRYSVMIVRMDHSIVDAISLMGILRVLFQSPFTIDSSLRNVKQISLWDKYKFMYLFPYELAKLLPGMLRHRYLNKRDPSKPYIYDVSEKIPVSTIKKIKDKHEVAYGSVLHSSISGGICQILEALKKAPPKYIDLMTTLAMPDHPGGASNHT
;
A
#
# COMPACT_ATOMS: atom_id res chain seq x y z
N MET A 1 23.10 -0.52 46.49
CA MET A 1 24.42 -0.53 45.83
C MET A 1 24.26 -1.12 44.43
N TYR A 2 24.14 -0.28 43.40
CA TYR A 2 24.32 -0.73 42.02
C TYR A 2 25.82 -1.04 41.85
N SER A 3 26.17 -2.29 41.52
CA SER A 3 27.55 -2.74 41.48
C SER A 3 28.33 -2.11 40.33
N ASN A 4 29.60 -1.74 40.56
CA ASN A 4 30.54 -1.23 39.54
C ASN A 4 30.57 -2.10 38.25
N THR A 5 30.23 -3.38 38.36
CA THR A 5 30.12 -4.32 37.23
C THR A 5 29.01 -3.96 36.24
N GLN A 6 27.86 -3.45 36.70
CA GLN A 6 26.79 -3.02 35.79
C GLN A 6 27.16 -1.76 35.03
N PHE A 7 27.91 -0.85 35.67
CA PHE A 7 28.42 0.35 35.03
C PHE A 7 29.40 -0.02 33.91
N LEU A 8 30.45 -0.80 34.21
CA LEU A 8 31.44 -1.22 33.22
C LEU A 8 30.81 -1.95 32.02
N SER A 9 29.83 -2.84 32.28
CA SER A 9 29.12 -3.55 31.22
C SER A 9 28.40 -2.61 30.24
N ARG A 10 27.82 -1.49 30.74
CA ARG A 10 27.17 -0.49 29.88
C ARG A 10 28.18 0.23 28.98
N TYR A 11 29.33 0.63 29.49
CA TYR A 11 30.37 1.30 28.68
C TYR A 11 30.93 0.39 27.60
N VAL A 12 31.25 -0.86 27.94
CA VAL A 12 31.74 -1.84 26.97
C VAL A 12 30.72 -2.06 25.85
N ARG A 13 29.41 -2.12 26.16
CA ARG A 13 28.35 -2.23 25.15
C ARG A 13 28.26 -0.99 24.25
N ILE A 14 28.31 0.22 24.84
CA ILE A 14 28.26 1.47 24.06
C ILE A 14 29.46 1.55 23.10
N ILE A 15 30.67 1.30 23.61
CA ILE A 15 31.90 1.29 22.81
C ILE A 15 31.80 0.24 21.69
N GLY A 16 31.33 -0.96 22.00
CA GLY A 16 31.10 -2.02 21.01
C GLY A 16 30.13 -1.60 19.90
N ILE A 17 29.01 -0.95 20.25
CA ILE A 17 28.04 -0.42 19.27
C ILE A 17 28.69 0.65 18.40
N LEU A 18 29.46 1.57 18.97
CA LEU A 18 30.14 2.63 18.22
C LEU A 18 31.18 2.05 17.25
N ILE A 19 31.99 1.08 17.68
CA ILE A 19 32.96 0.38 16.82
C ILE A 19 32.24 -0.35 15.68
N PHE A 20 31.17 -1.10 16.00
CA PHE A 20 30.38 -1.82 15.01
C PHE A 20 29.76 -0.86 13.98
N CYS A 21 29.13 0.22 14.42
CA CYS A 21 28.54 1.21 13.52
C CYS A 21 29.62 1.87 12.66
N SER A 22 30.76 2.25 13.23
CA SER A 22 31.88 2.85 12.49
C SER A 22 32.45 1.92 11.42
N ALA A 23 32.69 0.65 11.76
CA ALA A 23 33.20 -0.36 10.84
C ALA A 23 32.22 -0.61 9.68
N ILE A 24 30.92 -0.73 9.99
CA ILE A 24 29.89 -0.83 8.95
C ILE A 24 29.87 0.43 8.09
N HIS A 25 29.93 1.62 8.67
CA HIS A 25 29.92 2.86 7.90
C HIS A 25 31.10 2.96 6.94
N LEU A 26 32.30 2.59 7.37
CA LEU A 26 33.49 2.58 6.51
C LEU A 26 33.34 1.66 5.29
N ILE A 27 32.61 0.56 5.43
CA ILE A 27 32.38 -0.41 4.35
C ILE A 27 31.18 0.00 3.48
N PHE A 28 30.07 0.42 4.09
CA PHE A 28 28.83 0.71 3.39
C PHE A 28 28.82 2.09 2.74
N LEU A 29 29.53 3.09 3.29
CA LEU A 29 29.53 4.43 2.71
C LEU A 29 30.11 4.47 1.28
N PRO A 30 31.26 3.84 0.98
CA PRO A 30 31.75 3.73 -0.40
C PRO A 30 30.78 2.98 -1.32
N LEU A 31 30.13 1.92 -0.82
CA LEU A 31 29.14 1.16 -1.60
C LEU A 31 27.91 2.02 -1.92
N LEU A 32 27.36 2.71 -0.91
CA LEU A 32 26.24 3.64 -1.09
C LEU A 32 26.61 4.76 -2.04
N LEU A 33 27.81 5.35 -1.90
CA LEU A 33 28.31 6.35 -2.83
C LEU A 33 28.36 5.81 -4.25
N GLY A 34 28.88 4.59 -4.45
CA GLY A 34 28.87 3.92 -5.75
C GLY A 34 27.45 3.76 -6.33
N VAL A 35 26.49 3.33 -5.51
CA VAL A 35 25.07 3.22 -5.90
C VAL A 35 24.48 4.59 -6.26
N PHE A 36 24.76 5.64 -5.50
CA PHE A 36 24.29 7.00 -5.79
C PHE A 36 24.88 7.56 -7.08
N LEU A 37 26.18 7.37 -7.30
CA LEU A 37 26.85 7.76 -8.54
C LEU A 37 26.27 7.00 -9.74
N TYR A 38 26.11 5.68 -9.61
CA TYR A 38 25.50 4.84 -10.63
C TYR A 38 24.05 5.26 -10.93
N ARG A 39 23.24 5.54 -9.90
CA ARG A 39 21.88 6.07 -10.07
C ARG A 39 21.88 7.40 -10.82
N GLY A 40 22.83 8.29 -10.52
CA GLY A 40 23.01 9.55 -11.26
C GLY A 40 23.33 9.33 -12.73
N LEU A 41 24.24 8.40 -13.04
CA LEU A 41 24.55 8.01 -14.42
C LEU A 41 23.34 7.43 -15.15
N VAL A 42 22.58 6.54 -14.50
CA VAL A 42 21.36 5.98 -15.08
C VAL A 42 20.30 7.06 -15.33
N ALA A 43 20.17 8.06 -14.46
CA ALA A 43 19.28 9.20 -14.67
C ALA A 43 19.65 9.98 -15.94
N ILE A 44 20.95 10.24 -16.13
CA ILE A 44 21.49 10.89 -17.32
C ILE A 44 21.20 10.03 -18.56
N PHE A 45 21.48 8.73 -18.51
CA PHE A 45 21.22 7.81 -19.62
C PHE A 45 19.73 7.67 -19.94
N ALA A 46 18.85 7.63 -18.95
CA ALA A 46 17.42 7.60 -19.16
C ALA A 46 16.97 8.82 -19.96
N LYS A 47 17.44 10.02 -19.59
CA LYS A 47 17.11 11.26 -20.29
C LYS A 47 17.51 11.26 -21.77
N TYR A 48 18.68 10.70 -22.11
CA TYR A 48 19.19 10.71 -23.49
C TYR A 48 18.74 9.51 -24.34
N LEU A 49 18.73 8.30 -23.76
CA LEU A 49 18.46 7.06 -24.48
C LEU A 49 16.98 6.65 -24.43
N ARG A 50 16.24 7.11 -23.43
CA ARG A 50 14.85 6.73 -23.15
C ARG A 50 14.03 7.94 -22.70
N PRO A 51 13.84 8.96 -23.57
CA PRO A 51 13.10 10.17 -23.23
C PRO A 51 11.60 9.93 -22.95
N ASP A 52 11.12 8.70 -23.15
CA ASP A 52 9.78 8.25 -22.73
C ASP A 52 9.68 7.95 -21.23
N LEU A 53 10.81 7.84 -20.52
CA LEU A 53 10.84 7.67 -19.06
C LEU A 53 10.73 9.02 -18.37
N ASP A 54 9.92 9.06 -17.31
CA ASP A 54 9.62 10.28 -16.57
C ASP A 54 10.54 10.45 -15.35
N SER A 55 10.23 9.75 -14.27
CA SER A 55 10.96 9.83 -13.01
C SER A 55 11.24 8.44 -12.46
N PHE A 56 12.24 8.31 -11.59
CA PHE A 56 12.42 7.06 -10.86
C PHE A 56 11.20 6.75 -10.02
N VAL A 57 10.86 5.48 -9.92
CA VAL A 57 9.93 5.01 -8.89
C VAL A 57 10.55 5.28 -7.51
N THR A 58 9.75 5.82 -6.59
CA THR A 58 10.24 6.17 -5.24
C THR A 58 10.44 4.93 -4.38
N GLY A 59 11.19 5.03 -3.28
CA GLY A 59 11.53 3.86 -2.45
C GLY A 59 10.30 3.16 -1.85
N VAL A 60 9.24 3.90 -1.52
CA VAL A 60 8.00 3.32 -0.98
C VAL A 60 7.25 2.59 -2.09
N ASP A 61 7.03 3.24 -3.24
CA ASP A 61 6.38 2.62 -4.41
C ASP A 61 7.14 1.36 -4.85
N LEU A 62 8.48 1.40 -4.82
CA LEU A 62 9.37 0.29 -5.18
C LEU A 62 9.16 -0.95 -4.30
N SER A 63 8.75 -0.77 -3.04
CA SER A 63 8.50 -1.89 -2.11
C SER A 63 7.27 -2.73 -2.48
N PHE A 64 6.41 -2.19 -3.35
CA PHE A 64 5.21 -2.84 -3.85
C PHE A 64 5.39 -3.42 -5.27
N LEU A 65 6.52 -3.14 -5.93
CA LEU A 65 6.78 -3.65 -7.27
C LEU A 65 7.17 -5.13 -7.26
N SER A 66 6.63 -5.87 -8.22
CA SER A 66 7.14 -7.19 -8.64
C SER A 66 8.44 -7.06 -9.42
N ASN A 67 9.08 -8.21 -9.66
CA ASN A 67 10.19 -8.27 -10.62
C ASN A 67 9.71 -8.10 -12.08
N ASP A 68 8.46 -8.47 -12.36
CA ASP A 68 7.81 -8.31 -13.66
C ASP A 68 6.61 -7.34 -13.53
N PRO A 69 6.54 -6.24 -14.31
CA PRO A 69 5.38 -5.35 -14.33
C PRO A 69 4.03 -6.03 -14.54
N GLN A 70 3.99 -7.21 -15.16
CA GLN A 70 2.76 -7.95 -15.40
C GLN A 70 2.31 -8.78 -14.20
N GLU A 71 3.22 -9.10 -13.27
CA GLU A 71 2.88 -9.86 -12.07
C GLU A 71 2.04 -9.03 -11.10
N SER A 72 0.94 -9.61 -10.65
CA SER A 72 0.10 -9.02 -9.61
C SER A 72 0.51 -9.51 -8.23
N VAL A 73 1.49 -8.82 -7.64
CA VAL A 73 1.97 -9.12 -6.29
C VAL A 73 1.39 -8.21 -5.22
N SER A 74 0.93 -7.01 -5.60
CA SER A 74 0.50 -5.99 -4.64
C SER A 74 -0.70 -5.20 -5.18
N ASN A 75 -1.84 -5.87 -5.33
CA ASN A 75 -3.09 -5.18 -5.67
C ASN A 75 -3.88 -4.82 -4.41
N ILE A 76 -4.45 -3.63 -4.41
CA ILE A 76 -5.54 -3.22 -3.54
C ILE A 76 -6.84 -3.48 -4.29
N VAL A 77 -7.69 -4.36 -3.76
CA VAL A 77 -9.04 -4.59 -4.29
C VAL A 77 -10.06 -4.22 -3.22
N THR A 78 -10.96 -3.30 -3.57
CA THR A 78 -12.04 -2.82 -2.68
C THR A 78 -13.35 -2.84 -3.44
N SER A 79 -14.47 -2.94 -2.72
CA SER A 79 -15.79 -2.84 -3.32
C SER A 79 -16.65 -1.84 -2.53
N TRP A 80 -17.49 -1.11 -3.25
CA TRP A 80 -18.45 -0.18 -2.69
C TRP A 80 -19.84 -0.50 -3.21
N ILE A 81 -20.77 -0.68 -2.29
CA ILE A 81 -22.18 -0.89 -2.60
C ILE A 81 -22.86 0.46 -2.50
N VAL A 82 -23.41 0.92 -3.62
CA VAL A 82 -24.00 2.25 -3.76
C VAL A 82 -25.50 2.10 -3.96
N ASN A 83 -26.28 2.95 -3.30
CA ASN A 83 -27.72 3.00 -3.50
C ASN A 83 -28.01 3.65 -4.86
N GLY A 84 -28.87 3.01 -5.64
CA GLY A 84 -29.26 3.43 -6.98
C GLY A 84 -28.40 2.85 -8.10
N TYR A 85 -28.63 3.38 -9.30
CA TYR A 85 -27.91 3.01 -10.51
C TYR A 85 -26.68 3.90 -10.69
N VAL A 86 -25.52 3.28 -10.92
CA VAL A 86 -24.27 3.96 -11.24
C VAL A 86 -24.01 3.84 -12.74
N SER A 87 -24.13 4.96 -13.46
CA SER A 87 -23.83 5.01 -14.89
C SER A 87 -22.32 5.01 -15.15
N GLU A 88 -21.86 4.12 -16.04
CA GLU A 88 -20.47 4.07 -16.51
C GLU A 88 -19.98 5.42 -17.03
N ASN A 89 -20.71 6.00 -17.98
CA ASN A 89 -20.39 7.30 -18.56
C ASN A 89 -20.25 8.37 -17.49
N ARG A 90 -21.14 8.35 -16.49
CA ARG A 90 -21.08 9.34 -15.40
C ARG A 90 -19.83 9.18 -14.54
N ILE A 91 -19.44 7.94 -14.22
CA ILE A 91 -18.20 7.69 -13.48
C ILE A 91 -16.98 8.08 -14.31
N GLN A 92 -16.96 7.77 -15.60
CA GLN A 92 -15.90 8.20 -16.53
C GLN A 92 -15.77 9.73 -16.54
N GLU A 93 -16.87 10.46 -16.74
CA GLU A 93 -16.89 11.93 -16.67
C GLU A 93 -16.32 12.45 -15.33
N MET A 94 -16.78 11.89 -14.21
CA MET A 94 -16.33 12.30 -12.88
C MET A 94 -14.83 12.05 -12.68
N TYR A 95 -14.31 10.90 -13.12
CA TYR A 95 -12.87 10.61 -13.07
C TYR A 95 -12.08 11.59 -13.94
N GLN A 96 -12.52 11.82 -15.18
CA GLN A 96 -11.84 12.72 -16.11
C GLN A 96 -11.77 14.15 -15.53
N GLU A 97 -12.92 14.70 -15.15
CA GLU A 97 -13.03 16.09 -14.69
C GLU A 97 -12.36 16.31 -13.34
N ARG A 98 -12.61 15.41 -12.38
CA ARG A 98 -12.28 15.66 -10.97
C ARG A 98 -10.96 15.06 -10.55
N VAL A 99 -10.52 13.97 -11.18
CA VAL A 99 -9.30 13.24 -10.78
C VAL A 99 -8.18 13.45 -11.80
N LEU A 100 -8.40 13.06 -13.06
CA LEU A 100 -7.36 13.06 -14.08
C LEU A 100 -6.96 14.47 -14.54
N ASN A 101 -7.91 15.40 -14.57
CA ASN A 101 -7.65 16.80 -14.91
C ASN A 101 -7.29 17.67 -13.70
N LEU A 102 -7.25 17.10 -12.48
CA LEU A 102 -6.96 17.85 -11.28
C LEU A 102 -5.51 18.34 -11.29
N LYS A 103 -5.34 19.66 -11.16
CA LYS A 103 -4.03 20.33 -11.10
C LYS A 103 -3.78 20.97 -9.76
N ASP A 104 -2.53 20.98 -9.32
CA ASP A 104 -2.07 21.70 -8.15
C ASP A 104 -1.92 23.21 -8.45
N SER A 105 -1.50 23.99 -7.45
CA SER A 105 -1.26 25.43 -7.60
C SER A 105 -0.14 25.78 -8.58
N ALA A 106 0.73 24.83 -8.92
CA ALA A 106 1.80 24.99 -9.89
C ALA A 106 1.40 24.52 -11.30
N GLY A 107 0.16 24.04 -11.48
CA GLY A 107 -0.36 23.56 -12.75
C GLY A 107 0.00 22.10 -13.10
N ASN A 108 0.62 21.36 -12.18
CA ASN A 108 0.97 19.95 -12.37
C ASN A 108 -0.22 19.05 -12.05
N LEU A 109 -0.32 17.91 -12.75
CA LEU A 109 -1.34 16.91 -12.45
C LEU A 109 -1.12 16.30 -11.07
N VAL A 110 -2.16 16.34 -10.26
CA VAL A 110 -2.17 15.83 -8.88
C VAL A 110 -2.06 14.30 -8.85
N TYR A 111 -2.76 13.62 -9.77
CA TYR A 111 -2.80 12.15 -9.86
C TYR A 111 -2.11 11.63 -11.12
N LYS A 112 -0.92 12.16 -11.46
CA LYS A 112 -0.16 11.76 -12.67
C LYS A 112 0.07 10.25 -12.78
N LYS A 113 0.26 9.56 -11.65
CA LYS A 113 0.50 8.10 -11.62
C LYS A 113 -0.67 7.27 -12.19
N LEU A 114 -1.90 7.80 -12.23
CA LEU A 114 -3.05 7.11 -12.83
C LEU A 114 -2.96 7.01 -14.36
N THR A 115 -2.07 7.76 -15.01
CA THR A 115 -1.82 7.67 -16.45
C THR A 115 -0.40 7.18 -16.74
N GLN A 116 0.20 6.47 -15.78
CA GLN A 116 1.56 5.96 -15.86
C GLN A 116 1.60 4.50 -15.45
N PHE A 117 2.62 3.82 -15.94
CA PHE A 117 3.04 2.49 -15.49
C PHE A 117 4.54 2.52 -15.24
N TRP A 118 5.06 1.54 -14.49
CA TRP A 118 6.49 1.46 -14.24
C TRP A 118 7.17 0.53 -15.25
N THR A 119 8.43 0.80 -15.55
CA THR A 119 9.26 -0.06 -16.42
C THR A 119 10.68 -0.14 -15.88
N PRO A 120 11.34 -1.31 -15.93
CA PRO A 120 12.74 -1.43 -15.57
C PRO A 120 13.64 -0.80 -16.64
N PHE A 121 14.73 -0.16 -16.21
CA PHE A 121 15.80 0.37 -17.05
C PHE A 121 17.12 0.41 -16.27
N LEU A 122 18.16 -0.27 -16.76
CA LEU A 122 19.49 -0.35 -16.16
C LEU A 122 19.50 -0.69 -14.64
N GLY A 123 18.60 -1.59 -14.23
CA GLY A 123 18.48 -2.04 -12.84
C GLY A 123 17.66 -1.13 -11.93
N PHE A 124 17.02 -0.09 -12.46
CA PHE A 124 16.09 0.77 -11.71
C PHE A 124 14.70 0.76 -12.35
N ALA A 125 13.66 1.01 -11.54
CA ALA A 125 12.31 1.22 -12.04
C ALA A 125 12.05 2.70 -12.32
N PHE A 126 11.40 2.98 -13.45
CA PHE A 126 11.00 4.32 -13.89
C PHE A 126 9.51 4.37 -14.17
N TRP A 127 8.86 5.47 -13.80
CA TRP A 127 7.54 5.81 -14.31
C TRP A 127 7.62 6.14 -15.79
N LYS A 128 6.63 5.67 -16.54
CA LYS A 128 6.48 5.87 -17.99
C LYS A 128 5.02 6.19 -18.27
N THR A 129 4.79 7.22 -19.09
CA THR A 129 3.44 7.62 -19.49
C THR A 129 2.81 6.55 -20.37
N ASP A 130 1.58 6.18 -20.04
CA ASP A 130 0.74 5.31 -20.86
C ASP A 130 0.24 6.10 -22.09
N LYS A 131 0.88 5.87 -23.23
CA LYS A 131 0.54 6.56 -24.50
C LYS A 131 -0.80 6.11 -25.08
N SER A 132 -1.27 4.94 -24.66
CA SER A 132 -2.54 4.34 -25.07
C SER A 132 -3.64 4.51 -24.02
N PHE A 133 -3.41 5.38 -23.02
CA PHE A 133 -4.34 5.57 -21.93
C PHE A 133 -5.72 5.97 -22.48
N CYS A 134 -6.72 5.16 -22.16
CA CYS A 134 -8.10 5.40 -22.51
C CYS A 134 -8.97 5.09 -21.30
N LEU A 135 -9.69 6.10 -20.79
CA LEU A 135 -10.45 5.97 -19.55
C LEU A 135 -11.52 4.85 -19.62
N SER A 136 -12.08 4.59 -20.80
CA SER A 136 -13.03 3.49 -21.02
C SER A 136 -12.43 2.10 -20.81
N ASN A 137 -11.11 1.96 -20.88
CA ASN A 137 -10.43 0.70 -20.56
C ASN A 137 -10.24 0.52 -19.04
N HIS A 138 -10.31 1.61 -18.27
CA HIS A 138 -10.12 1.61 -16.82
C HIS A 138 -11.44 1.64 -16.06
N VAL A 139 -12.47 2.34 -16.56
CA VAL A 139 -13.80 2.39 -15.95
C VAL A 139 -14.77 1.74 -16.91
N ARG A 140 -15.25 0.55 -16.56
CA ARG A 140 -16.09 -0.27 -17.45
C ARG A 140 -17.15 -1.05 -16.67
N ILE A 141 -18.18 -1.48 -17.37
CA ILE A 141 -19.10 -2.50 -16.84
C ILE A 141 -18.30 -3.80 -16.62
N TYR A 142 -18.59 -4.46 -15.51
CA TYR A 142 -18.04 -5.77 -15.20
C TYR A 142 -18.56 -6.80 -16.20
N ASP A 143 -17.69 -7.27 -17.07
CA ASP A 143 -17.96 -8.34 -18.03
C ASP A 143 -17.42 -9.66 -17.47
N TYR A 144 -18.33 -10.58 -17.14
CA TYR A 144 -17.99 -11.88 -16.58
C TYR A 144 -17.38 -12.82 -17.64
N ASP A 145 -17.64 -12.61 -18.93
CA ASP A 145 -17.14 -13.45 -20.02
C ASP A 145 -15.69 -13.11 -20.39
N ASP A 146 -15.29 -11.85 -20.27
CA ASP A 146 -13.93 -11.37 -20.62
C ASP A 146 -12.83 -11.97 -19.72
N VAL A 147 -13.17 -12.34 -18.48
CA VAL A 147 -12.16 -12.64 -17.45
C VAL A 147 -12.33 -14.04 -16.82
N ASN A 148 -13.29 -14.84 -17.29
CA ASN A 148 -13.69 -16.12 -16.67
C ASN A 148 -13.94 -15.98 -15.15
N LEU A 149 -14.42 -14.81 -14.72
CA LEU A 149 -14.70 -14.53 -13.32
C LEU A 149 -16.17 -14.87 -13.02
N PRO A 150 -16.50 -15.31 -11.80
CA PRO A 150 -17.88 -15.61 -11.45
C PRO A 150 -18.75 -14.37 -11.54
N LYS A 151 -20.03 -14.57 -11.86
CA LYS A 151 -21.03 -13.51 -11.77
C LYS A 151 -21.26 -13.16 -10.29
N PRO A 152 -20.96 -11.93 -9.84
CA PRO A 152 -21.26 -11.53 -8.48
C PRO A 152 -22.79 -11.44 -8.36
N SER A 153 -23.39 -12.33 -7.58
CA SER A 153 -24.84 -12.37 -7.32
C SER A 153 -25.17 -12.08 -5.85
N ASP A 154 -24.22 -12.33 -4.96
CA ASP A 154 -24.32 -12.15 -3.52
C ASP A 154 -22.95 -11.79 -2.90
N GLU A 155 -22.94 -11.42 -1.61
CA GLU A 155 -21.72 -10.99 -0.91
C GLU A 155 -20.60 -12.04 -0.98
N THR A 156 -20.93 -13.34 -1.04
CA THR A 156 -19.96 -14.44 -1.13
C THR A 156 -19.28 -14.47 -2.50
N SER A 157 -20.06 -14.47 -3.58
CA SER A 157 -19.54 -14.46 -4.95
C SER A 157 -18.75 -13.17 -5.27
N LEU A 158 -19.12 -12.01 -4.70
CA LEU A 158 -18.27 -10.81 -4.81
C LEU A 158 -16.93 -10.96 -4.12
N LYS A 159 -16.89 -11.60 -2.94
CA LYS A 159 -15.61 -11.90 -2.26
C LYS A 159 -14.74 -12.80 -3.14
N GLU A 160 -15.34 -13.77 -3.84
CA GLU A 160 -14.62 -14.62 -4.80
C GLU A 160 -14.10 -13.83 -6.00
N VAL A 161 -14.92 -12.94 -6.59
CA VAL A 161 -14.48 -12.03 -7.67
C VAL A 161 -13.31 -11.16 -7.20
N MET A 162 -13.42 -10.54 -6.02
CA MET A 162 -12.36 -9.71 -5.44
C MET A 162 -11.08 -10.53 -5.20
N ALA A 163 -11.22 -11.76 -4.71
CA ALA A 163 -10.08 -12.66 -4.49
C ALA A 163 -9.35 -13.01 -5.80
N GLN A 164 -10.08 -13.25 -6.87
CA GLN A 164 -9.50 -13.52 -8.19
C GLN A 164 -8.86 -12.25 -8.81
N LEU A 165 -9.50 -11.08 -8.65
CA LEU A 165 -8.94 -9.80 -9.08
C LEU A 165 -7.61 -9.45 -8.39
N MET A 166 -7.38 -9.91 -7.16
CA MET A 166 -6.08 -9.71 -6.49
C MET A 166 -4.93 -10.46 -7.17
N THR A 167 -5.20 -11.54 -7.90
CA THR A 167 -4.17 -12.41 -8.50
C THR A 167 -4.03 -12.25 -10.00
N LEU A 168 -5.03 -11.68 -10.67
CA LEU A 168 -5.00 -11.43 -12.10
C LEU A 168 -3.80 -10.55 -12.47
N PRO A 169 -3.07 -10.83 -13.56
CA PRO A 169 -1.98 -9.97 -14.02
C PRO A 169 -2.52 -8.64 -14.58
N TRP A 170 -1.63 -7.67 -14.72
CA TRP A 170 -1.92 -6.41 -15.41
C TRP A 170 -1.58 -6.50 -16.89
N LYS A 171 -2.30 -5.74 -17.73
CA LYS A 171 -2.01 -5.66 -19.16
C LYS A 171 -0.66 -4.95 -19.38
N PRO A 172 0.21 -5.47 -20.27
CA PRO A 172 1.50 -4.85 -20.52
C PRO A 172 1.37 -3.40 -21.00
N SER A 173 2.24 -2.53 -20.50
CA SER A 173 2.32 -1.12 -20.91
C SER A 173 1.04 -0.29 -20.71
N GLN A 174 0.19 -0.68 -19.75
CA GLN A 174 -0.99 0.08 -19.35
C GLN A 174 -0.91 0.51 -17.90
N SER A 175 -1.63 1.57 -17.54
CA SER A 175 -1.71 2.03 -16.14
C SER A 175 -2.41 0.99 -15.25
N HIS A 176 -1.84 0.62 -14.11
CA HIS A 176 -2.32 -0.53 -13.31
C HIS A 176 -3.47 -0.17 -12.34
N TRP A 177 -4.61 0.22 -12.89
CA TRP A 177 -5.84 0.38 -12.10
C TRP A 177 -7.08 0.14 -12.96
N GLU A 178 -8.18 -0.27 -12.33
CA GLU A 178 -9.49 -0.36 -12.97
C GLU A 178 -10.63 -0.19 -11.94
N VAL A 179 -11.79 0.20 -12.46
CA VAL A 179 -13.07 0.36 -11.79
C VAL A 179 -14.07 -0.47 -12.59
N LEU A 180 -14.56 -1.54 -11.97
CA LEU A 180 -15.53 -2.46 -12.56
C LEU A 180 -16.90 -2.18 -11.94
N LEU A 181 -17.87 -1.86 -12.77
CA LEU A 181 -19.24 -1.56 -12.36
C LEU A 181 -20.12 -2.79 -12.57
N VAL A 182 -20.63 -3.35 -11.48
CA VAL A 182 -21.62 -4.43 -11.53
C VAL A 182 -23.00 -3.81 -11.67
N SER A 183 -23.72 -4.21 -12.72
CA SER A 183 -25.05 -3.70 -13.04
C SER A 183 -26.10 -4.10 -12.00
N GLU A 184 -27.13 -3.28 -11.89
CA GLU A 184 -28.27 -3.46 -10.95
C GLU A 184 -28.92 -4.84 -11.08
N HIS A 185 -29.05 -5.36 -12.30
CA HIS A 185 -29.73 -6.64 -12.55
C HIS A 185 -28.89 -7.87 -12.16
N ASP A 186 -27.60 -7.68 -11.90
CA ASP A 186 -26.69 -8.78 -11.63
C ASP A 186 -26.51 -9.02 -10.13
N TRP A 187 -26.77 -8.01 -9.30
CA TRP A 187 -26.47 -7.99 -7.88
C TRP A 187 -27.74 -7.99 -7.02
N ALA A 188 -28.40 -9.14 -6.91
CA ALA A 188 -29.58 -9.32 -6.06
C ALA A 188 -29.16 -9.83 -4.67
N LEU A 189 -28.81 -8.92 -3.76
CA LEU A 189 -28.33 -9.22 -2.39
C LEU A 189 -29.36 -9.90 -1.44
N GLY A 190 -30.37 -10.59 -1.95
CA GLY A 190 -31.48 -11.09 -1.13
C GLY A 190 -32.17 -9.97 -0.31
N ARG A 191 -32.00 -8.71 -0.72
CA ARG A 191 -32.62 -7.52 -0.14
C ARG A 191 -33.95 -7.27 -0.84
N ASP A 192 -34.89 -6.64 -0.13
CA ASP A 192 -36.21 -6.30 -0.68
C ASP A 192 -36.09 -5.62 -2.05
N THR A 193 -36.89 -6.13 -3.00
CA THR A 193 -36.83 -5.85 -4.45
C THR A 193 -37.08 -4.39 -4.85
N HIS A 194 -37.31 -3.50 -3.89
CA HIS A 194 -37.67 -2.10 -4.15
C HIS A 194 -36.45 -1.18 -4.21
N ASP A 195 -35.35 -1.54 -3.54
CA ASP A 195 -34.13 -0.73 -3.54
C ASP A 195 -33.15 -1.24 -4.60
N ARG A 196 -32.75 -0.33 -5.49
CA ARG A 196 -31.73 -0.58 -6.52
C ARG A 196 -30.35 -0.36 -5.92
N TYR A 197 -29.41 -1.24 -6.21
CA TYR A 197 -28.02 -1.09 -5.77
C TYR A 197 -27.08 -1.36 -6.94
N SER A 198 -25.95 -0.66 -6.97
CA SER A 198 -24.83 -0.96 -7.86
C SER A 198 -23.60 -1.29 -7.04
N VAL A 199 -22.72 -2.13 -7.58
CA VAL A 199 -21.41 -2.38 -6.95
C VAL A 199 -20.32 -1.78 -7.81
N MET A 200 -19.45 -1.00 -7.18
CA MET A 200 -18.22 -0.50 -7.79
C MET A 200 -17.04 -1.24 -7.17
N ILE A 201 -16.39 -2.09 -7.97
CA ILE A 201 -15.17 -2.79 -7.57
C ILE A 201 -13.99 -1.98 -8.08
N VAL A 202 -13.05 -1.66 -7.21
CA VAL A 202 -11.83 -0.95 -7.58
C VAL A 202 -10.63 -1.80 -7.27
N ARG A 203 -9.80 -1.96 -8.30
CA ARG A 203 -8.54 -2.68 -8.26
C ARG A 203 -7.44 -1.72 -8.68
N MET A 204 -6.41 -1.56 -7.85
CA MET A 204 -5.27 -0.69 -8.13
C MET A 204 -3.98 -1.37 -7.68
N ASP A 205 -2.91 -1.18 -8.42
CA ASP A 205 -1.57 -1.56 -7.97
C ASP A 205 -1.12 -0.65 -6.82
N HIS A 206 -0.57 -1.25 -5.77
CA HIS A 206 -0.21 -0.56 -4.54
C HIS A 206 0.98 0.41 -4.71
N SER A 207 1.73 0.30 -5.82
CA SER A 207 2.76 1.29 -6.20
C SER A 207 2.17 2.61 -6.72
N ILE A 208 0.90 2.60 -7.13
CA ILE A 208 0.18 3.80 -7.60
C ILE A 208 -0.50 4.49 -6.43
N VAL A 209 -1.12 3.71 -5.53
CA VAL A 209 -2.01 4.22 -4.50
C VAL A 209 -1.80 3.48 -3.16
N ASP A 210 -1.88 4.21 -2.05
CA ASP A 210 -2.09 3.64 -0.73
C ASP A 210 -3.55 3.82 -0.29
N ALA A 211 -3.92 3.26 0.87
CA ALA A 211 -5.28 3.39 1.39
C ALA A 211 -5.71 4.86 1.56
N ILE A 212 -4.79 5.75 1.96
CA ILE A 212 -5.12 7.16 2.23
C ILE A 212 -5.36 7.92 0.92
N SER A 213 -4.60 7.61 -0.11
CA SER A 213 -4.74 8.20 -1.43
C SER A 213 -5.95 7.69 -2.16
N LEU A 214 -6.30 6.42 -1.97
CA LEU A 214 -7.57 5.89 -2.44
C LEU A 214 -8.72 6.68 -1.81
N MET A 215 -8.69 6.94 -0.50
CA MET A 215 -9.67 7.82 0.15
C MET A 215 -9.62 9.26 -0.38
N GLY A 216 -8.44 9.78 -0.72
CA GLY A 216 -8.27 11.08 -1.35
C GLY A 216 -8.93 11.15 -2.72
N ILE A 217 -8.72 10.15 -3.57
CA ILE A 217 -9.37 10.01 -4.88
C ILE A 217 -10.89 9.96 -4.69
N LEU A 218 -11.39 9.12 -3.79
CA LEU A 218 -12.83 9.01 -3.52
C LEU A 218 -13.44 10.31 -3.04
N ARG A 219 -12.74 11.03 -2.16
CA ARG A 219 -13.18 12.34 -1.67
C ARG A 219 -13.36 13.32 -2.82
N VAL A 220 -12.37 13.41 -3.71
CA VAL A 220 -12.40 14.31 -4.87
C VAL A 220 -13.47 13.86 -5.87
N LEU A 221 -13.52 12.56 -6.17
CA LEU A 221 -14.48 11.97 -7.10
C LEU A 221 -15.92 12.25 -6.67
N PHE A 222 -16.25 12.01 -5.40
CA PHE A 222 -17.60 12.15 -4.85
C PHE A 222 -17.90 13.49 -4.18
N GLN A 223 -16.96 14.44 -4.19
CA GLN A 223 -17.08 15.72 -3.49
C GLN A 223 -17.49 15.54 -2.02
N SER A 224 -16.98 14.48 -1.38
CA SER A 224 -17.37 14.13 -0.02
C SER A 224 -16.89 15.20 0.97
N PRO A 225 -17.72 15.60 1.95
CA PRO A 225 -17.33 16.56 2.97
C PRO A 225 -16.35 15.98 4.00
N PHE A 226 -16.03 14.68 3.91
CA PHE A 226 -15.09 14.05 4.83
C PHE A 226 -13.70 14.71 4.71
N THR A 227 -13.25 15.29 5.82
CA THR A 227 -11.88 15.76 5.96
C THR A 227 -11.01 14.59 6.40
N ILE A 228 -10.09 14.17 5.52
CA ILE A 228 -8.95 13.36 5.96
C ILE A 228 -8.18 14.25 6.94
N ASP A 229 -8.18 13.87 8.21
CA ASP A 229 -7.55 14.66 9.26
C ASP A 229 -6.07 14.81 8.91
N SER A 230 -5.75 16.04 8.56
CA SER A 230 -4.41 16.40 8.18
C SER A 230 -3.49 16.60 9.38
N SER A 231 -3.94 16.32 10.60
CA SER A 231 -3.13 16.39 11.83
C SER A 231 -1.89 15.47 11.80
N LEU A 232 -1.80 14.54 10.85
CA LEU A 232 -0.57 13.84 10.50
C LEU A 232 0.53 14.76 9.88
N ARG A 233 0.19 16.00 9.51
CA ARG A 233 1.01 16.96 8.73
C ARG A 233 2.25 17.52 9.40
N ASN A 234 2.36 17.50 10.73
CA ASN A 234 3.47 18.19 11.39
C ASN A 234 4.68 17.25 11.58
N VAL A 235 5.19 16.72 10.47
CA VAL A 235 6.53 16.14 10.47
C VAL A 235 7.51 17.31 10.62
N LYS A 236 8.12 17.43 11.79
CA LYS A 236 9.21 18.36 12.01
C LYS A 236 10.27 18.09 10.93
N GLN A 237 10.66 19.12 10.19
CA GLN A 237 11.81 19.01 9.29
C GLN A 237 12.96 18.39 10.07
N ILE A 238 13.38 17.20 9.63
CA ILE A 238 14.45 16.46 10.27
C ILE A 238 15.74 17.25 10.02
N SER A 239 16.43 17.64 11.09
CA SER A 239 17.67 18.38 10.96
C SER A 239 18.72 17.54 10.20
N LEU A 240 19.71 18.18 9.56
CA LEU A 240 20.81 17.45 8.92
C LEU A 240 21.52 16.51 9.90
N TRP A 241 21.60 16.91 11.18
CA TRP A 241 22.17 16.09 12.23
C TRP A 241 21.33 14.84 12.53
N ASP A 242 20.00 14.96 12.57
CA ASP A 242 19.12 13.82 12.76
C ASP A 242 19.17 12.85 11.56
N LYS A 243 19.31 13.38 10.33
CA LYS A 243 19.54 12.54 9.13
C LYS A 243 20.87 11.79 9.22
N TYR A 244 21.94 12.47 9.60
CA TYR A 244 23.25 11.83 9.81
C TYR A 244 23.19 10.79 10.92
N LYS A 245 22.59 11.13 12.07
CA LYS A 245 22.40 10.21 13.21
C LYS A 245 21.59 8.99 12.80
N PHE A 246 20.52 9.18 12.02
CA PHE A 246 19.73 8.09 11.48
C PHE A 246 20.59 7.19 10.60
N MET A 247 21.32 7.73 9.62
CA MET A 247 22.23 6.94 8.79
C MET A 247 23.26 6.18 9.64
N TYR A 248 23.88 6.88 10.61
CA TYR A 248 24.88 6.31 11.52
C TYR A 248 24.36 5.14 12.36
N LEU A 249 23.13 5.26 12.87
CA LEU A 249 22.49 4.25 13.71
C LEU A 249 21.69 3.23 12.91
N PHE A 250 21.40 3.48 11.63
CA PHE A 250 20.54 2.63 10.81
C PHE A 250 20.98 1.17 10.79
N PRO A 251 22.28 0.82 10.65
CA PRO A 251 22.70 -0.58 10.69
C PRO A 251 22.40 -1.27 12.01
N TYR A 252 22.50 -0.53 13.12
CA TYR A 252 22.17 -1.06 14.44
C TYR A 252 20.67 -1.25 14.59
N GLU A 253 19.85 -0.30 14.17
CA GLU A 253 18.39 -0.46 14.19
C GLU A 253 17.93 -1.58 13.25
N LEU A 254 18.50 -1.69 12.04
CA LEU A 254 18.26 -2.78 11.12
C LEU A 254 18.66 -4.14 11.73
N ALA A 255 19.81 -4.21 12.41
CA ALA A 255 20.27 -5.42 13.10
C ALA A 255 19.33 -5.85 14.23
N LYS A 256 18.63 -4.93 14.90
CA LYS A 256 17.58 -5.27 15.87
C LYS A 256 16.32 -5.84 15.20
N LEU A 257 15.97 -5.35 14.01
CA LEU A 257 14.79 -5.78 13.27
C LEU A 257 14.98 -7.14 12.58
N LEU A 258 16.21 -7.44 12.13
CA LEU A 258 16.53 -8.68 11.41
C LEU A 258 16.07 -9.97 12.14
N PRO A 259 16.32 -10.16 13.46
CA PRO A 259 15.80 -11.31 14.18
C PRO A 259 14.28 -11.45 14.11
N GLY A 260 13.52 -10.35 14.21
CA GLY A 260 12.07 -10.34 14.08
C GLY A 260 11.64 -10.78 12.67
N MET A 261 12.21 -10.16 11.64
CA MET A 261 11.93 -10.50 10.24
C MET A 261 12.24 -11.98 9.91
N LEU A 262 13.31 -12.53 10.48
CA LEU A 262 13.68 -13.94 10.29
C LEU A 262 12.82 -14.92 11.11
N ARG A 263 12.35 -14.51 12.30
CA ARG A 263 11.51 -15.35 13.17
C ARG A 263 10.19 -15.73 12.52
N HIS A 264 9.58 -14.85 11.73
CA HIS A 264 8.27 -15.10 11.11
C HIS A 264 8.33 -15.87 9.78
N ARG A 265 9.48 -16.44 9.40
CA ARG A 265 9.62 -17.28 8.18
C ARG A 265 8.62 -18.46 8.13
N TYR A 266 8.08 -18.91 9.25
CA TYR A 266 7.07 -19.98 9.29
C TYR A 266 5.70 -19.57 8.73
N LEU A 267 5.40 -18.27 8.64
CA LEU A 267 4.23 -17.73 7.92
C LEU A 267 4.53 -17.53 6.42
N ASN A 268 5.80 -17.39 6.06
CA ASN A 268 6.25 -17.05 4.70
C ASN A 268 6.61 -18.27 3.81
N LYS A 269 6.22 -19.50 4.18
CA LYS A 269 6.27 -20.61 3.20
C LYS A 269 5.09 -20.47 2.24
N ARG A 270 5.18 -19.46 1.38
CA ARG A 270 4.28 -19.29 0.25
C ARG A 270 4.56 -20.45 -0.71
N ASP A 271 3.56 -21.29 -0.88
CA ASP A 271 3.52 -22.21 -2.00
C ASP A 271 2.94 -21.41 -3.18
N PRO A 272 3.73 -21.08 -4.22
CA PRO A 272 3.24 -20.31 -5.35
C PRO A 272 2.09 -21.01 -6.09
N SER A 273 1.97 -22.34 -5.92
CA SER A 273 0.90 -23.13 -6.52
C SER A 273 -0.42 -23.07 -5.73
N LYS A 274 -0.42 -22.52 -4.51
CA LYS A 274 -1.64 -22.40 -3.71
C LYS A 274 -2.32 -21.05 -3.96
N PRO A 275 -3.65 -21.05 -4.14
CA PRO A 275 -4.40 -19.80 -4.30
C PRO A 275 -4.25 -18.93 -3.05
N TYR A 276 -4.34 -17.63 -3.24
CA TYR A 276 -4.44 -16.70 -2.12
C TYR A 276 -5.68 -17.05 -1.30
N ILE A 277 -5.48 -17.32 -0.01
CA ILE A 277 -6.60 -17.51 0.92
C ILE A 277 -7.08 -16.11 1.29
N TYR A 278 -8.23 -15.73 0.73
CA TYR A 278 -8.95 -14.53 1.11
C TYR A 278 -10.07 -14.93 2.06
N ASP A 279 -10.12 -14.30 3.22
CA ASP A 279 -11.21 -14.46 4.17
C ASP A 279 -11.59 -13.09 4.74
N VAL A 280 -12.87 -12.93 5.07
CA VAL A 280 -13.44 -11.68 5.56
C VAL A 280 -14.26 -12.00 6.80
N SER A 281 -13.87 -11.39 7.93
CA SER A 281 -14.61 -11.55 9.17
C SER A 281 -16.08 -11.12 9.01
N GLU A 282 -16.93 -11.60 9.92
CA GLU A 282 -18.26 -11.02 10.08
C GLU A 282 -18.18 -9.50 10.32
N LYS A 283 -19.26 -8.80 9.98
CA LYS A 283 -19.35 -7.36 10.13
C LYS A 283 -19.38 -7.00 11.61
N ILE A 284 -18.30 -6.41 12.11
CA ILE A 284 -18.22 -5.90 13.48
C ILE A 284 -18.68 -4.44 13.47
N PRO A 285 -19.75 -4.07 14.20
CA PRO A 285 -20.18 -2.68 14.27
C PRO A 285 -19.09 -1.77 14.86
N VAL A 286 -18.85 -0.62 14.23
CA VAL A 286 -17.88 0.38 14.71
C VAL A 286 -18.19 0.83 16.14
N SER A 287 -19.49 0.88 16.51
CA SER A 287 -19.93 1.19 17.87
C SER A 287 -19.41 0.20 18.90
N THR A 288 -19.31 -1.08 18.56
CA THR A 288 -18.73 -2.12 19.42
C THR A 288 -17.24 -1.86 19.65
N ILE A 289 -16.49 -1.55 18.59
CA ILE A 289 -15.05 -1.26 18.68
C ILE A 289 -14.82 0.00 19.52
N LYS A 290 -15.64 1.04 19.34
CA LYS A 290 -15.61 2.27 20.16
C LYS A 290 -15.92 1.99 21.63
N LYS A 291 -16.92 1.14 21.94
CA LYS A 291 -17.22 0.74 23.32
C LYS A 291 -16.04 0.03 23.99
N ILE A 292 -15.35 -0.87 23.29
CA ILE A 292 -14.16 -1.55 23.80
C ILE A 292 -13.03 -0.56 24.04
N LYS A 293 -12.77 0.31 23.04
CA LYS A 293 -11.79 1.39 23.13
C LYS A 293 -12.00 2.23 24.38
N ASP A 294 -13.23 2.72 24.59
CA ASP A 294 -13.55 3.62 25.69
C ASP A 294 -13.53 2.89 27.04
N LYS A 295 -14.02 1.64 27.11
CA LYS A 295 -13.96 0.81 28.33
C LYS A 295 -12.53 0.54 28.82
N HIS A 296 -11.59 0.38 27.90
CA HIS A 296 -10.19 0.05 28.21
C HIS A 296 -9.24 1.27 28.12
N GLU A 297 -9.77 2.46 27.83
CA GLU A 297 -8.99 3.70 27.67
C GLU A 297 -7.83 3.58 26.67
N VAL A 298 -8.04 2.82 25.59
CA VAL A 298 -7.01 2.61 24.53
C VAL A 298 -7.34 3.37 23.25
N ALA A 299 -6.42 3.40 22.29
CA ALA A 299 -6.70 3.91 20.96
C ALA A 299 -7.58 2.94 20.16
N TYR A 300 -8.35 3.45 19.19
CA TYR A 300 -9.19 2.62 18.31
C TYR A 300 -8.35 1.55 17.57
N GLY A 301 -7.20 1.95 17.02
CA GLY A 301 -6.27 1.04 16.35
C GLY A 301 -5.73 -0.06 17.26
N SER A 302 -5.55 0.21 18.56
CA SER A 302 -5.11 -0.81 19.52
C SER A 302 -6.11 -1.95 19.67
N VAL A 303 -7.42 -1.66 19.59
CA VAL A 303 -8.48 -2.69 19.62
C VAL A 303 -8.44 -3.57 18.37
N LEU A 304 -8.21 -2.97 17.20
CA LEU A 304 -8.08 -3.71 15.94
C LEU A 304 -6.82 -4.59 15.96
N HIS A 305 -5.68 -4.03 16.36
CA HIS A 305 -4.41 -4.73 16.44
C HIS A 305 -4.45 -5.90 17.43
N SER A 306 -5.12 -5.74 18.57
CA SER A 306 -5.26 -6.82 19.55
C SER A 306 -6.16 -7.95 19.03
N SER A 307 -7.21 -7.60 18.27
CA SER A 307 -8.12 -8.57 17.65
C SER A 307 -7.39 -9.39 16.57
N ILE A 308 -6.60 -8.75 15.71
CA ILE A 308 -5.75 -9.43 14.70
C ILE A 308 -4.72 -10.33 15.40
N SER A 309 -4.05 -9.82 16.42
CA SER A 309 -3.04 -10.56 17.18
C SER A 309 -3.66 -11.80 17.85
N GLY A 310 -4.84 -11.64 18.46
CA GLY A 310 -5.60 -12.75 19.05
C GLY A 310 -5.99 -13.80 18.02
N GLY A 311 -6.47 -13.40 16.84
CA GLY A 311 -6.79 -14.32 15.75
C GLY A 311 -5.57 -15.10 15.25
N ILE A 312 -4.42 -14.45 15.08
CA ILE A 312 -3.16 -15.12 14.73
C ILE A 312 -2.77 -16.16 15.80
N CYS A 313 -2.87 -15.80 17.09
CA CYS A 313 -2.58 -16.75 18.18
C CYS A 313 -3.50 -17.97 18.12
N GLN A 314 -4.82 -17.78 17.93
CA GLN A 314 -5.78 -18.89 17.82
C GLN A 314 -5.47 -19.79 16.62
N ILE A 315 -5.09 -19.23 15.47
CA ILE A 315 -4.69 -20.00 14.29
C ILE A 315 -3.44 -20.83 14.59
N LEU A 316 -2.43 -20.24 15.24
CA LEU A 316 -1.21 -20.95 15.59
C LEU A 316 -1.48 -22.10 16.57
N GLU A 317 -2.32 -21.87 17.58
CA GLU A 317 -2.77 -22.89 18.52
C GLU A 317 -3.49 -24.04 17.81
N ALA A 318 -4.41 -23.74 16.89
CA ALA A 318 -5.10 -24.74 16.07
C ALA A 318 -4.14 -25.57 15.20
N LEU A 319 -3.08 -24.93 14.70
CA LEU A 319 -1.99 -25.60 13.97
C LEU A 319 -0.98 -26.32 14.89
N LYS A 320 -1.24 -26.41 16.21
CA LYS A 320 -0.36 -26.98 17.23
C LYS A 320 1.04 -26.33 17.25
N LYS A 321 1.10 -25.05 16.94
CA LYS A 321 2.30 -24.21 17.02
C LYS A 321 2.21 -23.30 18.23
N ALA A 322 3.32 -23.14 18.96
CA ALA A 322 3.35 -22.21 20.08
C ALA A 322 3.17 -20.76 19.57
N PRO A 323 2.21 -19.98 20.10
CA PRO A 323 2.06 -18.59 19.73
C PRO A 323 3.33 -17.81 20.13
N PRO A 324 3.78 -16.83 19.32
CA PRO A 324 4.94 -16.04 19.68
C PRO A 324 4.61 -15.17 20.90
N LYS A 325 5.62 -14.90 21.74
CA LYS A 325 5.46 -14.01 22.90
C LYS A 325 5.06 -12.58 22.49
N TYR A 326 5.48 -12.16 21.29
CA TYR A 326 5.19 -10.86 20.71
C TYR A 326 4.84 -11.05 19.22
N ILE A 327 3.82 -10.34 18.75
CA ILE A 327 3.49 -10.21 17.33
C ILE A 327 3.92 -8.81 16.93
N ASP A 328 4.95 -8.72 16.10
CA ASP A 328 5.38 -7.45 15.54
C ASP A 328 4.32 -6.99 14.53
N LEU A 329 3.79 -5.78 14.73
CA LEU A 329 2.72 -5.23 13.89
C LEU A 329 3.25 -4.01 13.18
N MET A 330 3.30 -4.08 11.85
CA MET A 330 3.67 -2.96 11.00
C MET A 330 2.40 -2.17 10.68
N THR A 331 2.39 -0.90 11.08
CA THR A 331 1.30 0.03 10.70
C THR A 331 1.78 0.87 9.54
N THR A 332 0.93 1.05 8.53
CA THR A 332 1.24 1.90 7.39
C THR A 332 1.18 3.36 7.82
N LEU A 333 2.19 4.12 7.42
CA LEU A 333 2.17 5.58 7.47
C LEU A 333 1.81 6.09 6.08
N ALA A 334 1.15 7.23 6.00
CA ALA A 334 0.74 7.84 4.72
C ALA A 334 1.96 8.13 3.82
N MET A 335 1.92 7.80 2.52
CA MET A 335 3.10 7.99 1.66
C MET A 335 3.41 9.47 1.37
N PRO A 336 4.69 9.87 1.18
CA PRO A 336 5.08 11.21 0.79
C PRO A 336 4.40 11.71 -0.51
N ASP A 337 4.24 13.03 -0.64
CA ASP A 337 3.68 13.72 -1.81
C ASP A 337 2.26 13.31 -2.24
N HIS A 338 1.48 12.75 -1.32
CA HIS A 338 0.11 12.37 -1.63
C HIS A 338 -0.87 13.56 -1.70
N PRO A 339 -1.76 13.56 -2.71
CA PRO A 339 -2.79 14.56 -2.90
C PRO A 339 -3.62 14.82 -1.65
N GLY A 340 -3.80 16.10 -1.29
CA GLY A 340 -4.48 16.50 -0.06
C GLY A 340 -3.56 16.67 1.16
N GLY A 341 -2.24 16.53 0.99
CA GLY A 341 -1.26 16.69 2.06
C GLY A 341 -1.24 15.51 3.03
N ALA A 342 -1.51 14.31 2.50
CA ALA A 342 -1.40 13.04 3.20
C ALA A 342 0.03 12.47 3.09
N SER A 343 1.03 13.34 3.20
CA SER A 343 2.43 12.98 3.16
C SER A 343 2.96 12.81 4.58
N ASN A 344 3.27 11.58 4.99
CA ASN A 344 4.18 11.37 6.11
C ASN A 344 5.57 11.17 5.50
N HIS A 345 6.55 11.95 5.95
CA HIS A 345 8.00 11.83 5.75
C HIS A 345 8.70 12.79 4.75
N THR A 346 9.63 13.57 5.32
CA THR A 346 10.98 13.88 4.81
C THR A 346 11.97 13.80 5.95
#